data_AF-A0A534E6Y3-F1
#
_entry.id   AF-A0A534E6Y3-F1
#
_cell.length_a   1.000
_cell.length_b   1.000
_cell.length_c   1.000
_cell.angle_alpha   90.00
_cell.angle_beta   90.00
_cell.angle_gamma   90.00
#
_symmetry.space_group_name_H-M   'P 1'
#
loop_
_entity.id
_entity.type
_entity.pdbx_description
1 polymer ?
#
loop_
_entity_poly.entity_id
_entity_poly.type
_entity_poly.pdbx_seq_one_letter_code
_entity_poly.pdbx_strand_id
1 'polypeptide(L)'
;MTREASGTAWQPDSSVHGGVHIEAGEWMVMSHARLNAVYDRQQGPRGDDKTFAAGMVMSEATRVLASEDVVRIRAMLSPDPLMGASGYPLLLATGETANGRDPLIDHQHPHNLVMELSGSFSHPLGSEDNA
;
A
#
# COMPACT_ATOMS: atom_id res chain seq x y z
N MET A 1 12.60 1.33 -19.80
CA MET A 1 11.74 0.77 -18.73
C MET A 1 12.42 1.09 -17.42
N THR A 2 11.96 2.12 -16.73
CA THR A 2 12.61 2.63 -15.52
C THR A 2 12.26 1.72 -14.35
N ARG A 3 13.28 1.14 -13.69
CA ARG A 3 13.15 0.27 -12.51
C ARG A 3 12.74 1.10 -11.29
N GLU A 4 11.47 1.51 -11.24
CA GLU A 4 10.93 2.28 -10.12
C GLU A 4 10.38 1.34 -9.05
N ALA A 5 11.28 0.83 -8.22
CA ALA A 5 10.93 0.09 -7.01
C ALA A 5 11.11 1.00 -5.77
N SER A 6 10.66 0.55 -4.60
CA SER A 6 11.07 1.18 -3.34
C SER A 6 12.60 1.23 -3.29
N GLY A 7 13.22 2.29 -2.76
CA GLY A 7 14.64 2.62 -3.00
C GLY A 7 15.67 1.51 -2.76
N THR A 8 15.38 0.49 -1.93
CA THR A 8 16.26 -0.69 -1.72
C THR A 8 15.71 -1.98 -2.31
N ALA A 9 14.52 -1.96 -2.91
CA ALA A 9 13.88 -3.11 -3.51
C ALA A 9 14.44 -3.37 -4.91
N TRP A 10 14.80 -4.63 -5.16
CA TRP A 10 15.15 -5.10 -6.48
C TRP A 10 13.92 -5.72 -7.14
N GLN A 11 13.47 -5.17 -8.28
CA GLN A 11 12.43 -5.78 -9.10
C GLN A 11 13.06 -6.36 -10.38
N PRO A 12 12.95 -7.68 -10.64
CA PRO A 12 13.28 -8.24 -11.94
C PRO A 12 12.32 -7.71 -13.00
N ASP A 13 12.80 -7.61 -14.25
CA ASP A 13 12.01 -7.07 -15.37
C ASP A 13 10.75 -7.91 -15.68
N SER A 14 10.68 -9.16 -15.20
CA SER A 14 9.50 -10.02 -15.27
C SER A 14 8.43 -9.70 -14.22
N SER A 15 8.69 -8.76 -13.30
CA SER A 15 7.73 -8.33 -12.29
C SER A 15 6.61 -7.56 -12.95
N VAL A 16 5.42 -8.15 -12.96
CA VAL A 16 4.22 -7.51 -13.49
C VAL A 16 3.45 -6.90 -12.33
N HIS A 17 3.27 -5.58 -12.34
CA HIS A 17 2.27 -4.93 -11.48
C HIS A 17 0.97 -4.80 -12.26
N GLY A 18 0.04 -5.74 -12.04
CA GLY A 18 -1.28 -5.68 -12.66
C GLY A 18 -2.11 -4.54 -12.07
N GLY A 19 -2.72 -3.72 -12.93
CA GLY A 19 -3.60 -2.62 -12.55
C GLY A 19 -4.44 -2.14 -13.74
N VAL A 20 -5.38 -1.25 -13.47
CA VAL A 20 -6.11 -0.52 -14.50
C VAL A 20 -5.26 0.69 -14.89
N HIS A 21 -4.98 0.84 -16.18
CA HIS A 21 -4.23 1.96 -16.72
C HIS A 21 -5.17 2.89 -17.48
N ILE A 22 -5.11 4.18 -17.18
CA ILE A 22 -5.96 5.21 -17.79
C ILE A 22 -5.07 6.39 -18.21
N GLU A 23 -5.28 6.85 -19.43
CA GLU A 23 -4.75 8.11 -19.93
C GLU A 23 -5.73 9.24 -19.60
N ALA A 24 -5.29 10.22 -18.81
CA ALA A 24 -6.05 11.41 -18.44
C ALA A 24 -5.29 12.67 -18.88
N GLY A 25 -5.45 13.02 -20.16
CA GLY A 25 -4.65 14.08 -20.79
C GLY A 25 -3.19 13.64 -20.88
N GLU A 26 -2.28 14.38 -20.23
CA GLU A 26 -0.85 14.07 -20.19
C GLU A 26 -0.44 13.12 -19.06
N TRP A 27 -1.41 12.67 -18.25
CA TRP A 27 -1.16 11.76 -17.13
C TRP A 27 -1.46 10.32 -17.50
N MET A 28 -0.51 9.44 -17.19
CA MET A 28 -0.70 8.00 -17.09
C MET A 28 -1.06 7.66 -15.65
N VAL A 29 -2.28 7.19 -15.42
CA VAL A 29 -2.72 6.74 -14.10
C VAL A 29 -2.79 5.22 -14.09
N MET A 30 -2.12 4.59 -13.13
CA MET A 30 -2.28 3.18 -12.82
C MET A 30 -2.93 3.05 -11.45
N SER A 31 -4.04 2.33 -11.38
CA SER A 31 -4.72 2.02 -10.14
C SER A 31 -4.87 0.52 -9.96
N HIS A 32 -4.57 0.02 -8.76
CA HIS A 32 -4.74 -1.37 -8.40
C HIS A 32 -5.36 -1.45 -7.01
N ALA A 33 -6.45 -2.20 -6.89
CA ALA A 33 -7.11 -2.44 -5.62
C ALA A 33 -7.19 -3.94 -5.32
N ARG A 34 -7.00 -4.29 -4.05
CA ARG A 34 -7.32 -5.61 -3.51
C ARG A 34 -8.13 -5.40 -2.25
N LEU A 35 -9.37 -5.89 -2.23
CA LEU A 35 -10.26 -5.79 -1.09
C LEU A 35 -10.87 -7.17 -0.81
N ASN A 36 -10.85 -7.57 0.46
CA ASN A 36 -11.46 -8.80 0.93
C ASN A 36 -12.46 -8.46 2.04
N ALA A 37 -13.61 -9.12 2.02
CA ALA A 37 -14.47 -9.21 3.20
C ALA A 37 -14.02 -10.44 4.00
N VAL A 38 -13.64 -10.23 5.25
CA VAL A 38 -13.07 -11.26 6.12
C VAL A 38 -13.99 -11.48 7.30
N TYR A 39 -14.24 -12.74 7.62
CA TYR A 39 -14.76 -13.17 8.91
C TYR A 39 -13.70 -14.05 9.57
N ASP A 40 -13.15 -13.57 10.68
CA ASP A 40 -12.22 -14.35 11.51
C ASP A 40 -12.94 -14.81 12.77
N ARG A 41 -12.71 -16.05 13.16
CA ARG A 41 -13.22 -16.66 14.39
C ARG A 41 -12.16 -17.56 14.98
N GLN A 42 -11.67 -17.17 16.14
CA GLN A 42 -10.67 -17.94 16.88
C GLN A 42 -11.32 -18.53 18.14
N GLN A 43 -11.09 -19.82 18.39
CA GLN A 43 -11.78 -20.56 19.44
C GLN A 43 -10.96 -20.60 20.74
N GLY A 44 -11.63 -20.89 21.86
CA GLY A 44 -11.03 -21.07 23.18
C GLY A 44 -11.25 -19.89 24.12
N PRO A 45 -10.77 -19.96 25.38
CA PRO A 45 -11.05 -18.96 26.42
C PRO A 45 -10.52 -17.55 26.12
N ARG A 46 -9.52 -17.44 25.24
CA ARG A 46 -8.91 -16.18 24.77
C ARG A 46 -9.34 -15.82 23.34
N GLY A 47 -10.21 -16.62 22.74
CA GLY A 47 -10.66 -16.44 21.36
C GLY A 47 -11.69 -15.33 21.24
N ASP A 48 -11.78 -14.75 20.04
CA ASP A 48 -12.75 -13.72 19.66
C ASP A 48 -13.14 -13.90 18.18
N ASP A 49 -14.14 -13.15 17.72
CA ASP A 49 -14.53 -13.10 16.32
C ASP A 49 -14.67 -11.67 15.80
N LYS A 50 -14.41 -11.49 14.51
CA LYS A 50 -14.57 -10.20 13.84
C LYS A 50 -14.87 -10.34 12.36
N THR A 51 -15.81 -9.53 11.89
CA THR A 51 -16.02 -9.27 10.45
C THR A 51 -15.40 -7.92 10.10
N PHE A 52 -14.58 -7.87 9.04
CA PHE A 52 -13.92 -6.64 8.60
C PHE A 52 -13.61 -6.65 7.11
N ALA A 53 -13.36 -5.47 6.55
CA ALA A 53 -12.79 -5.32 5.22
C ALA A 53 -11.27 -5.17 5.34
N ALA A 54 -10.53 -5.92 4.54
CA ALA A 54 -9.07 -5.89 4.52
C ALA A 54 -8.55 -5.64 3.12
N GLY A 55 -7.44 -4.90 3.02
CA GLY A 55 -6.70 -4.78 1.77
C GLY A 55 -6.17 -3.38 1.51
N MET A 56 -6.06 -3.01 0.24
CA MET A 56 -5.50 -1.73 -0.16
C MET A 56 -5.98 -1.26 -1.52
N VAL A 57 -5.97 0.06 -1.71
CA VAL A 57 -6.07 0.72 -2.99
C VAL A 57 -4.78 1.48 -3.23
N MET A 58 -4.07 1.12 -4.28
CA MET A 58 -2.88 1.81 -4.77
C MET A 58 -3.23 2.60 -6.02
N SER A 59 -2.70 3.80 -6.14
CA SER A 59 -2.80 4.60 -7.36
C SER A 59 -1.53 5.38 -7.58
N GLU A 60 -1.02 5.35 -8.80
CA GLU A 60 0.14 6.11 -9.25
C GLU A 60 -0.29 6.95 -10.47
N ALA A 61 -0.01 8.24 -10.42
CA ALA A 61 -0.15 9.14 -11.56
C ALA A 61 1.24 9.60 -12.00
N THR A 62 1.57 9.38 -13.26
CA THR A 62 2.84 9.76 -13.86
C THR A 62 2.60 10.71 -15.03
N ARG A 63 3.37 11.80 -15.11
CA ARG A 63 3.39 12.71 -16.27
C ARG A 63 4.83 12.94 -16.70
N VAL A 64 5.07 12.78 -18.00
CA VAL A 64 6.33 13.15 -18.64
C VAL A 64 6.17 14.56 -19.21
N LEU A 65 7.08 15.46 -18.87
CA LEU A 65 7.08 16.84 -19.33
C LEU A 65 7.86 16.98 -20.65
N ALA A 66 7.69 18.12 -21.32
CA ALA A 66 8.41 18.42 -22.56
C ALA A 66 9.95 18.47 -22.39
N SER A 67 10.42 18.71 -21.16
CA SER A 67 11.83 18.67 -20.76
C SER A 67 12.39 17.26 -20.53
N GLU A 68 11.61 16.20 -20.82
CA GLU A 68 11.86 14.79 -20.45
C GLU A 68 11.82 14.51 -18.94
N ASP A 69 11.51 15.52 -18.13
CA ASP A 69 11.29 15.35 -16.70
C ASP A 69 10.08 14.48 -16.42
N VAL A 70 10.15 13.68 -15.35
CA VAL A 70 9.05 12.81 -14.93
C VAL A 70 8.56 13.26 -13.56
N VAL A 71 7.26 13.57 -13.47
CA VAL A 71 6.56 13.77 -12.20
C VAL A 71 5.75 12.52 -11.89
N ARG A 72 5.89 11.98 -10.68
CA ARG A 72 5.03 10.89 -10.17
C ARG A 72 4.37 11.29 -8.87
N ILE A 73 3.14 10.85 -8.69
CA ILE A 73 2.38 10.98 -7.45
C ILE A 73 1.81 9.61 -7.13
N ARG A 74 2.01 9.13 -5.90
CA ARG A 74 1.53 7.81 -5.46
C ARG A 74 0.72 7.94 -4.19
N ALA A 75 -0.33 7.14 -4.10
CA ALA A 75 -1.13 6.97 -2.90
C ALA A 75 -1.44 5.50 -2.67
N MET A 76 -1.33 5.06 -1.42
CA MET A 76 -1.74 3.73 -0.97
C MET A 76 -2.63 3.88 0.26
N LEU A 77 -3.90 3.48 0.11
CA LEU A 77 -4.93 3.60 1.12
C LEU A 77 -5.40 2.23 1.60
N SER A 78 -5.75 2.12 2.89
CA SER A 78 -6.30 0.90 3.48
C SER A 78 -7.68 1.14 4.12
N PRO A 79 -8.64 0.21 3.99
CA PRO A 79 -9.91 0.26 4.71
C PRO A 79 -9.78 -0.19 6.17
N ASP A 80 -8.63 -0.71 6.58
CA ASP A 80 -8.43 -1.34 7.89
C ASP A 80 -8.85 -0.48 9.09
N PRO A 81 -8.70 0.86 9.12
CA PRO A 81 -9.16 1.68 10.24
C PRO A 81 -10.65 1.52 10.57
N LEU A 82 -11.48 1.08 9.62
CA LEU A 82 -12.90 0.80 9.85
C LEU A 82 -13.13 -0.37 10.83
N MET A 83 -12.12 -1.23 11.06
CA MET A 83 -12.21 -2.33 12.04
C MET A 83 -12.10 -1.88 13.51
N GLY A 84 -11.73 -0.62 13.72
CA GLY A 84 -11.52 -0.01 15.03
C GLY A 84 -10.17 -0.35 15.67
N ALA A 85 -9.89 0.33 16.79
CA ALA A 85 -8.59 0.23 17.48
C ALA A 85 -8.34 -1.13 18.15
N SER A 86 -9.32 -2.02 18.26
CA SER A 86 -9.07 -3.38 18.74
C SER A 86 -8.46 -4.31 17.68
N GLY A 87 -8.33 -3.86 16.42
CA GLY A 87 -7.73 -4.68 15.38
C GLY A 87 -8.56 -5.93 15.07
N TYR A 88 -7.95 -7.00 14.58
CA TYR A 88 -8.62 -8.29 14.41
C TYR A 88 -8.02 -9.36 15.34
N PRO A 89 -8.78 -10.41 15.69
CA PRO A 89 -8.27 -11.49 16.53
C PRO A 89 -7.01 -12.13 15.91
N LEU A 90 -5.99 -12.36 16.72
CA LEU A 90 -4.79 -13.10 16.34
C LEU A 90 -4.17 -13.67 17.62
N LEU A 91 -4.62 -14.87 18.01
CA LEU A 91 -4.16 -15.52 19.24
C LEU A 91 -2.63 -15.58 19.28
N LEU A 92 -2.07 -15.31 20.47
CA LEU A 92 -0.63 -15.25 20.75
C LEU A 92 0.09 -13.99 20.22
N ALA A 93 -0.57 -13.15 19.42
CA ALA A 93 -0.01 -11.84 19.04
C ALA A 93 0.05 -10.91 20.27
N THR A 94 1.14 -10.16 20.38
CA THR A 94 1.35 -9.22 21.48
C THR A 94 2.37 -8.14 21.09
N GLY A 95 2.28 -6.97 21.72
CA GLY A 95 3.31 -5.93 21.67
C GLY A 95 3.02 -4.79 20.69
N GLU A 96 2.04 -4.95 19.81
CA GLU A 96 1.57 -3.89 18.92
C GLU A 96 0.54 -2.99 19.61
N THR A 97 0.38 -1.76 19.11
CA THR A 97 -0.67 -0.84 19.57
C THR A 97 -1.40 -0.26 18.37
N ALA A 98 -2.72 -0.16 18.42
CA ALA A 98 -3.48 0.55 17.38
C ALA A 98 -3.69 2.04 17.69
N ASN A 99 -3.57 2.45 18.96
CA ASN A 99 -3.79 3.82 19.43
C ASN A 99 -2.51 4.46 20.02
N GLY A 100 -1.37 3.80 19.91
CA GLY A 100 -0.09 4.25 20.47
C GLY A 100 -0.01 4.21 22.00
N ARG A 101 -1.00 3.63 22.70
CA ARG A 101 -1.09 3.64 24.16
C ARG A 101 -1.27 2.25 24.76
N ASP A 102 -2.26 1.51 24.26
CA ASP A 102 -2.67 0.23 24.81
C ASP A 102 -2.13 -0.91 23.93
N PRO A 103 -1.30 -1.81 24.49
CA PRO A 103 -0.86 -3.00 23.78
C PRO A 103 -2.04 -3.91 23.46
N LEU A 104 -2.06 -4.39 22.22
CA LEU A 104 -2.94 -5.46 21.79
C LEU A 104 -2.39 -6.78 22.32
N ILE A 105 -3.29 -7.59 22.86
CA ILE A 105 -3.03 -8.97 23.32
C ILE A 105 -4.03 -9.86 22.59
N ASP A 106 -3.54 -10.91 21.94
CA ASP A 106 -4.33 -11.81 21.09
C ASP A 106 -5.01 -11.11 19.91
N HIS A 107 -4.50 -9.94 19.50
CA HIS A 107 -5.03 -9.11 18.42
C HIS A 107 -3.90 -8.47 17.63
N GLN A 108 -4.16 -8.15 16.36
CA GLN A 108 -3.23 -7.49 15.43
C GLN A 108 -3.77 -6.12 15.02
N HIS A 109 -2.91 -5.09 14.94
CA HIS A 109 -3.36 -3.72 14.66
C HIS A 109 -3.80 -3.52 13.20
N PRO A 110 -4.77 -2.62 12.92
CA PRO A 110 -5.12 -2.22 11.56
C PRO A 110 -3.99 -1.40 10.92
N HIS A 111 -3.81 -1.49 9.60
CA HIS A 111 -3.00 -0.49 8.91
C HIS A 111 -3.60 0.93 9.06
N ASN A 112 -2.77 1.95 8.92
CA ASN A 112 -3.24 3.33 8.83
C ASN A 112 -4.06 3.54 7.54
N LEU A 113 -5.00 4.49 7.57
CA LEU A 113 -5.80 4.85 6.39
C LEU A 113 -4.91 5.19 5.20
N VAL A 114 -3.84 5.94 5.44
CA VAL A 114 -2.83 6.31 4.46
C VAL A 114 -1.55 5.54 4.79
N MET A 115 -1.22 4.56 3.95
CA MET A 115 0.01 3.77 4.04
C MET A 115 1.13 4.40 3.22
N GLU A 116 0.78 5.04 2.10
CA GLU A 116 1.72 5.81 1.28
C GLU A 116 1.02 7.06 0.75
N LEU A 117 1.70 8.21 0.82
CA LEU A 117 1.41 9.38 0.03
C LEU A 117 2.75 10.00 -0.35
N SER A 118 3.12 9.91 -1.61
CA SER A 118 4.44 10.34 -2.09
C SER A 118 4.35 11.08 -3.42
N GLY A 119 5.34 11.92 -3.66
CA GLY A 119 5.54 12.60 -4.93
C GLY A 119 7.02 12.59 -5.26
N SER A 120 7.36 12.32 -6.52
CA SER A 120 8.74 12.34 -7.00
C SER A 120 8.85 13.14 -8.29
N PHE A 121 10.05 13.68 -8.50
CA PHE A 121 10.45 14.40 -9.69
C PHE A 121 11.81 13.87 -10.12
N SER A 122 11.92 13.45 -11.38
CA SER A 122 13.16 12.93 -11.95
C SER A 122 13.54 13.78 -13.16
N HIS A 123 14.77 14.27 -13.17
CA HIS A 123 15.37 15.01 -14.28
C HIS A 123 16.56 14.21 -14.85
N PRO A 124 16.56 13.89 -16.16
CA PRO A 124 17.69 13.19 -16.78
C PRO A 124 18.92 14.10 -16.87
N LEU A 125 20.08 13.61 -16.41
CA LEU A 125 21.35 14.37 -16.41
C LEU A 125 22.26 14.06 -17.63
N GLY A 126 21.92 13.05 -18.43
CA GLY A 126 22.69 12.60 -19.58
C GLY A 126 22.05 11.38 -20.26
N SER A 127 22.56 10.98 -21.43
CA SER A 127 21.98 9.93 -22.28
C SER A 127 22.51 8.51 -22.02
N GLU A 128 23.41 8.34 -21.05
CA GLU A 128 24.03 7.03 -20.76
C GLU A 128 23.34 6.37 -19.56
N ASP A 129 22.50 5.37 -19.85
CA ASP A 129 22.03 4.41 -18.85
C ASP A 129 23.20 3.47 -18.47
N ASN A 130 23.66 3.53 -17.22
CA ASN A 130 24.57 2.50 -16.70
C ASN A 130 23.73 1.23 -16.45
N ALA A 131 23.89 0.25 -17.36
CA ALA A 131 23.24 -1.06 -17.33
C ALA A 131 23.72 -1.96 -16.18
#